data_AF-B9TGC8-F1
#
_entry.id   AF-B9TGC8-F1
#
_cell.length_a   1.000
_cell.length_b   1.000
_cell.length_c   1.000
_cell.angle_alpha   90.00
_cell.angle_beta   90.00
_cell.angle_gamma   90.00
#
_symmetry.space_group_name_H-M   'P 1'
#
loop_
_entity.id
_entity.type
_entity.pdbx_description
1 polymer ?
#
loop_
_entity_poly.entity_id
_entity_poly.type
_entity_poly.pdbx_seq_one_letter_code
_entity_poly.pdbx_strand_id
1 'polypeptide(L)'
;MAADGKSGKKEKSAGILTVRPPVGVGRLAGAPSMKNVEELLRTNPKFKAIALEAMYKDRATFDAQQASGAGLLADETLRYFQRDYENRGRTAGPNSMPTNHRIGGSFFRQQVAGAVYLLWPERDYLISFSDFLDFVTAGTSPGVDLGLGYALTEGVVYNVTSSDEVGSLLLATQGAASFGFRACSMLRTGDDLVMLLSVAEQLGESEVKEREDRLGVEVEVSPDKLALFENSREARQEFGPSRIVRIDGTDLLPTIAMVRFNLKKRAVEGRCLLRDQGDRFDTLTDIFEALSGMVPVEETSPEFMGMVAMLDECDALWEMAKALTLLPAYLDARITVVKREKRETKVGKLPPSKIREMEKSKVPQEQRLRYRTISAVRIEHPSSEAVISGRSFTPPRFQIPVDGFWRMLTSPDQLGKDAEGLPVQGRTW
;
A
#
# COMPACT_ATOMS: atom_id res chain seq x y z
N MET A 1 -33.27 42.03 -45.06
CA MET A 1 -32.94 41.07 -46.12
C MET A 1 -31.91 40.10 -45.58
N ALA A 2 -32.13 38.82 -45.85
CA ALA A 2 -31.61 37.66 -45.14
C ALA A 2 -30.16 37.27 -45.46
N ALA A 3 -29.49 36.65 -44.48
CA ALA A 3 -28.44 35.62 -44.56
C ALA A 3 -27.83 35.52 -43.15
N ASP A 4 -28.34 34.68 -42.23
CA ASP A 4 -28.17 33.23 -42.13
C ASP A 4 -26.69 32.78 -42.13
N GLY A 5 -26.19 32.46 -40.93
CA GLY A 5 -24.79 32.13 -40.66
C GLY A 5 -24.64 31.39 -39.32
N LYS A 6 -25.31 30.24 -39.19
CA LYS A 6 -25.16 29.32 -38.06
C LYS A 6 -23.78 28.65 -38.09
N SER A 7 -22.91 28.95 -37.11
CA SER A 7 -21.73 28.13 -36.81
C SER A 7 -21.93 27.39 -35.49
N GLY A 8 -22.58 26.22 -35.57
CA GLY A 8 -22.66 25.29 -34.44
C GLY A 8 -21.36 24.50 -34.32
N LYS A 9 -20.46 24.90 -33.42
CA LYS A 9 -19.38 24.03 -32.95
C LYS A 9 -19.98 22.93 -32.08
N LYS A 10 -20.02 21.70 -32.60
CA LYS A 10 -20.26 20.48 -31.82
C LYS A 10 -19.04 20.24 -30.92
N GLU A 11 -19.17 20.54 -29.63
CA GLU A 11 -18.33 19.94 -28.60
C GLU A 11 -18.57 18.43 -28.60
N LYS A 12 -17.54 17.67 -28.96
CA LYS A 12 -17.50 16.22 -28.71
C LYS A 12 -17.17 16.03 -27.24
N SER A 13 -18.18 15.85 -26.41
CA SER A 13 -18.00 15.29 -25.07
C SER A 13 -17.41 13.88 -25.20
N ALA A 14 -16.25 13.67 -24.60
CA ALA A 14 -15.70 12.34 -24.42
C ALA A 14 -16.55 11.62 -23.37
N GLY A 15 -17.61 10.94 -23.83
CA GLY A 15 -18.37 10.03 -23.01
C GLY A 15 -17.46 8.92 -22.52
N ILE A 16 -17.14 8.94 -21.22
CA ILE A 16 -16.59 7.79 -20.52
C ILE A 16 -17.66 6.70 -20.61
N LEU A 17 -17.43 5.73 -21.48
CA LEU A 17 -18.20 4.50 -21.58
C LEU A 17 -17.93 3.71 -20.28
N THR A 18 -18.70 4.01 -19.25
CA THR A 18 -18.87 3.10 -18.11
C THR A 18 -19.62 1.89 -18.64
N VAL A 19 -18.85 0.89 -19.11
CA VAL A 19 -19.38 -0.44 -19.35
C VAL A 19 -19.82 -0.97 -18.00
N ARG A 20 -21.12 -0.80 -17.69
CA ARG A 20 -21.75 -1.55 -16.61
C ARG A 20 -21.55 -3.04 -16.95
N PRO A 21 -21.01 -3.85 -16.04
CA PRO A 21 -20.98 -5.29 -16.27
C PRO A 21 -22.43 -5.76 -16.47
N PRO A 22 -22.70 -6.64 -17.44
CA PRO A 22 -24.04 -7.16 -17.64
C PRO A 22 -24.53 -7.80 -16.33
N VAL A 23 -25.69 -7.34 -15.87
CA VAL A 23 -26.41 -7.95 -14.76
C VAL A 23 -26.82 -9.35 -15.22
N GLY A 24 -26.10 -10.36 -14.73
CA GLY A 24 -26.27 -11.76 -15.14
C GLY A 24 -24.96 -12.50 -15.42
N VAL A 25 -23.94 -12.33 -14.58
CA VAL A 25 -22.77 -13.22 -14.63
C VAL A 25 -23.10 -14.47 -13.82
N GLY A 26 -23.67 -15.48 -14.49
CA GLY A 26 -23.57 -16.84 -13.99
C GLY A 26 -22.09 -17.16 -13.73
N ARG A 27 -21.79 -17.78 -12.59
CA ARG A 27 -20.45 -18.27 -12.26
C ARG A 27 -19.83 -18.91 -13.50
N LEU A 28 -18.77 -18.32 -14.05
CA LEU A 28 -17.92 -18.97 -15.05
C LEU A 28 -17.26 -20.17 -14.38
N ALA A 29 -17.96 -21.29 -14.38
CA ALA A 29 -17.42 -22.59 -14.03
C ALA A 29 -16.42 -22.99 -15.12
N GLY A 30 -15.16 -23.16 -14.74
CA GLY A 30 -14.15 -23.79 -15.58
C GLY A 30 -12.97 -22.90 -15.96
N ALA A 31 -12.23 -22.38 -14.98
CA ALA A 31 -10.81 -22.16 -15.23
C ALA A 31 -10.18 -23.55 -15.50
N PRO A 32 -9.48 -23.77 -16.61
CA PRO A 32 -8.82 -25.04 -16.87
C PRO A 32 -7.85 -25.35 -15.72
N SER A 33 -7.80 -26.61 -15.28
CA SER A 33 -6.82 -27.02 -14.28
C SER A 33 -5.41 -26.74 -14.80
N MET A 34 -4.45 -26.46 -13.91
CA MET A 34 -3.04 -26.22 -14.28
C MET A 34 -2.48 -27.36 -15.16
N LYS A 35 -2.90 -28.61 -14.90
CA LYS A 35 -2.55 -29.79 -15.72
C LYS A 35 -3.02 -29.68 -17.17
N ASN A 36 -4.21 -29.10 -17.40
CA ASN A 36 -4.71 -28.87 -18.76
C ASN A 36 -3.93 -27.76 -19.47
N VAL A 37 -3.47 -26.74 -18.73
CA VAL A 37 -2.65 -25.65 -19.29
C VAL A 37 -1.26 -26.16 -19.69
N GLU A 38 -0.61 -26.95 -18.84
CA GLU A 38 0.69 -27.57 -19.14
C GLU A 38 0.63 -28.47 -20.37
N GLU A 39 -0.40 -29.32 -20.46
CA GLU A 39 -0.56 -30.20 -21.62
C GLU A 39 -0.87 -29.41 -22.90
N LEU A 40 -1.66 -28.32 -22.81
CA LEU A 40 -1.88 -27.40 -23.94
C LEU A 40 -0.59 -26.70 -24.38
N LEU A 41 0.26 -26.27 -23.45
CA LEU A 41 1.56 -25.68 -23.75
C LEU A 41 2.50 -26.70 -24.42
N ARG A 42 2.39 -27.98 -24.09
CA ARG A 42 3.20 -29.05 -24.67
C ARG A 42 2.72 -29.48 -26.05
N THR A 43 1.42 -29.58 -26.24
CA THR A 43 0.80 -30.18 -27.45
C THR A 43 0.44 -29.16 -28.53
N ASN A 44 0.24 -27.88 -28.19
CA ASN A 44 -0.18 -26.85 -29.13
C ASN A 44 0.90 -25.75 -29.30
N PRO A 45 1.74 -25.82 -30.36
CA PRO A 45 2.83 -24.86 -30.55
C PRO A 45 2.33 -23.42 -30.79
N LYS A 46 1.13 -23.24 -31.36
CA LYS A 46 0.53 -21.89 -31.51
C LYS A 46 0.17 -21.30 -30.16
N PHE A 47 -0.45 -22.11 -29.28
CA PHE A 47 -0.79 -21.68 -27.92
C PHE A 47 0.47 -21.35 -27.11
N LYS A 48 1.51 -22.19 -27.20
CA LYS A 48 2.81 -21.92 -26.59
C LYS A 48 3.43 -20.60 -27.06
N ALA A 49 3.38 -20.31 -28.37
CA ALA A 49 3.89 -19.05 -28.91
C ALA A 49 3.13 -17.83 -28.37
N ILE A 50 1.79 -17.91 -28.31
CA ILE A 50 0.95 -16.84 -27.73
C ILE A 50 1.26 -16.64 -26.23
N ALA A 51 1.38 -17.73 -25.48
CA ALA A 51 1.72 -17.67 -24.05
C ALA A 51 3.10 -17.04 -23.83
N LEU A 52 4.10 -17.40 -24.63
CA LEU A 52 5.44 -16.80 -24.56
C LEU A 52 5.44 -15.32 -24.93
N GLU A 53 4.69 -14.90 -25.97
CA GLU A 53 4.54 -13.48 -26.32
C GLU A 53 3.89 -12.70 -25.17
N ALA A 54 2.84 -13.25 -24.56
CA ALA A 54 2.17 -12.65 -23.40
C ALA A 54 3.12 -12.53 -22.20
N MET A 55 3.85 -13.59 -21.86
CA MET A 55 4.83 -13.57 -20.76
C MET A 55 5.95 -12.54 -21.00
N TYR A 56 6.45 -12.45 -22.23
CA TYR A 56 7.48 -11.46 -22.58
C TYR A 56 6.96 -10.02 -22.49
N LYS A 57 5.74 -9.77 -23.00
CA LYS A 57 5.07 -8.48 -22.88
C LYS A 57 4.84 -8.10 -21.42
N ASP A 58 4.35 -9.03 -20.61
CA ASP A 58 4.07 -8.82 -19.19
C ASP A 58 5.35 -8.48 -18.45
N ARG A 59 6.43 -9.24 -18.70
CA ARG A 59 7.73 -8.95 -18.09
C ARG A 59 8.26 -7.58 -18.50
N ALA A 60 8.22 -7.25 -19.79
CA ALA A 60 8.65 -5.94 -20.29
C ALA A 60 7.80 -4.80 -19.69
N THR A 61 6.50 -5.03 -19.48
CA THR A 61 5.59 -4.07 -18.86
C THR A 61 5.94 -3.87 -17.39
N PHE A 62 6.16 -4.95 -16.64
CA PHE A 62 6.59 -4.90 -15.26
C PHE A 62 7.91 -4.15 -15.10
N ASP A 63 8.93 -4.50 -15.88
CA ASP A 63 10.25 -3.86 -15.84
C ASP A 63 10.17 -2.36 -16.20
N ALA A 64 9.35 -1.98 -17.17
CA ALA A 64 9.11 -0.58 -17.51
C ALA A 64 8.42 0.18 -16.38
N GLN A 65 7.43 -0.42 -15.71
CA GLN A 65 6.73 0.20 -14.58
C GLN A 65 7.67 0.42 -13.38
N GLN A 66 8.55 -0.55 -13.10
CA GLN A 66 9.60 -0.43 -12.08
C GLN A 66 10.55 0.75 -12.37
N ALA A 67 10.83 1.03 -13.64
CA ALA A 67 11.68 2.13 -14.06
C ALA A 67 10.95 3.48 -14.24
N SER A 68 9.62 3.50 -14.20
CA SER A 68 8.79 4.69 -14.48
C SER A 68 8.39 5.50 -13.24
N GLY A 69 8.95 5.19 -12.07
CA GLY A 69 8.71 5.92 -10.82
C GLY A 69 9.32 7.32 -10.81
N ALA A 70 8.84 8.16 -9.89
CA ALA A 70 9.39 9.49 -9.65
C ALA A 70 10.75 9.43 -8.93
N GLY A 71 11.06 8.30 -8.26
CA GLY A 71 12.30 8.14 -7.49
C GLY A 71 12.27 8.94 -6.18
N LEU A 72 11.08 9.06 -5.60
CA LEU A 72 10.80 9.52 -4.26
C LEU A 72 10.47 8.31 -3.37
N LEU A 73 10.61 8.48 -2.06
CA LEU A 73 10.47 7.37 -1.12
C LEU A 73 9.10 6.68 -1.20
N ALA A 74 8.01 7.42 -1.37
CA ALA A 74 6.66 6.84 -1.48
C ALA A 74 6.56 5.83 -2.64
N ASP A 75 6.96 6.27 -3.85
CA ASP A 75 6.82 5.49 -5.06
C ASP A 75 7.84 4.36 -5.17
N GLU A 76 9.02 4.53 -4.56
CA GLU A 76 10.00 3.46 -4.40
C GLU A 76 9.53 2.38 -3.43
N THR A 77 8.89 2.75 -2.32
CA THR A 77 8.33 1.80 -1.34
C THR A 77 7.20 0.97 -1.95
N LEU A 78 6.29 1.58 -2.72
CA LEU A 78 5.28 0.82 -3.46
C LEU A 78 5.88 -0.17 -4.45
N ARG A 79 6.88 0.28 -5.22
CA ARG A 79 7.58 -0.57 -6.18
C ARG A 79 8.34 -1.72 -5.50
N TYR A 80 8.85 -1.51 -4.29
CA TYR A 80 9.42 -2.58 -3.47
C TYR A 80 8.38 -3.68 -3.20
N PHE A 81 7.21 -3.35 -2.67
CA PHE A 81 6.17 -4.37 -2.41
C PHE A 81 5.62 -4.99 -3.68
N GLN A 82 5.53 -4.22 -4.77
CA GLN A 82 5.16 -4.78 -6.05
C GLN A 82 6.13 -5.88 -6.50
N ARG A 83 7.44 -5.66 -6.35
CA ARG A 83 8.47 -6.67 -6.67
C ARG A 83 8.40 -7.85 -5.72
N ASP A 84 8.25 -7.61 -4.43
CA ASP A 84 8.13 -8.67 -3.43
C ASP A 84 6.92 -9.58 -3.75
N TYR A 85 5.73 -9.00 -3.93
CA TYR A 85 4.52 -9.77 -4.21
C TYR A 85 4.59 -10.49 -5.55
N GLU A 86 5.09 -9.85 -6.61
CA GLU A 86 5.30 -10.51 -7.91
C GLU A 86 6.28 -11.67 -7.79
N ASN A 87 7.39 -11.49 -7.07
CA ASN A 87 8.39 -12.53 -6.88
C ASN A 87 7.82 -13.72 -6.09
N ARG A 88 7.06 -13.46 -5.02
CA ARG A 88 6.39 -14.50 -4.23
C ARG A 88 5.37 -15.26 -5.06
N GLY A 89 4.50 -14.54 -5.77
CA GLY A 89 3.48 -15.14 -6.63
C GLY A 89 4.07 -16.02 -7.72
N ARG A 90 5.22 -15.65 -8.29
CA ARG A 90 5.90 -16.45 -9.33
C ARG A 90 6.68 -17.63 -8.79
N THR A 91 7.37 -17.45 -7.66
CA THR A 91 8.30 -18.45 -7.13
C THR A 91 7.59 -19.50 -6.29
N ALA A 92 6.62 -19.09 -5.48
CA ALA A 92 5.98 -19.93 -4.48
C ALA A 92 4.44 -19.94 -4.60
N GLY A 93 3.87 -19.25 -5.60
CA GLY A 93 2.45 -19.26 -5.88
C GLY A 93 1.63 -18.31 -4.99
N PRO A 94 0.29 -18.25 -5.20
CA PRO A 94 -0.59 -17.26 -4.55
C PRO A 94 -0.73 -17.44 -3.02
N ASN A 95 -0.53 -18.65 -2.49
CA ASN A 95 -0.60 -18.90 -1.05
C ASN A 95 0.63 -18.40 -0.29
N SER A 96 1.72 -18.07 -1.00
CA SER A 96 2.96 -17.59 -0.40
C SER A 96 2.94 -16.10 -0.04
N MET A 97 1.83 -15.41 -0.33
CA MET A 97 1.67 -13.99 -0.07
C MET A 97 1.80 -13.68 1.43
N PRO A 98 2.45 -12.57 1.78
CA PRO A 98 2.60 -12.17 3.17
C PRO A 98 1.29 -11.56 3.68
N THR A 99 1.13 -11.52 5.01
CA THR A 99 -0.06 -10.99 5.69
C THR A 99 -0.44 -9.59 5.22
N ASN A 100 0.55 -8.71 5.06
CA ASN A 100 0.34 -7.34 4.60
C ASN A 100 -0.20 -7.23 3.17
N HIS A 101 -0.13 -8.29 2.35
CA HIS A 101 -0.77 -8.31 1.01
C HIS A 101 -2.29 -8.10 1.09
N ARG A 102 -2.94 -8.42 2.21
CA ARG A 102 -4.38 -8.14 2.42
C ARG A 102 -4.72 -6.65 2.32
N ILE A 103 -3.78 -5.78 2.72
CA ILE A 103 -3.90 -4.33 2.59
C ILE A 103 -3.15 -3.87 1.34
N GLY A 104 -1.84 -4.12 1.29
CA GLY A 104 -0.92 -3.65 0.26
C GLY A 104 -1.23 -4.17 -1.14
N GLY A 105 -1.87 -5.33 -1.27
CA GLY A 105 -2.30 -5.88 -2.57
C GLY A 105 -3.25 -4.95 -3.33
N SER A 106 -3.99 -4.09 -2.61
CA SER A 106 -4.95 -3.14 -3.20
C SER A 106 -4.29 -2.11 -4.13
N PHE A 107 -3.01 -1.80 -3.92
CA PHE A 107 -2.25 -0.90 -4.79
C PHE A 107 -1.97 -1.48 -6.18
N PHE A 108 -2.27 -2.75 -6.38
CA PHE A 108 -1.96 -3.47 -7.60
C PHE A 108 -3.21 -4.09 -8.21
N ARG A 109 -3.22 -4.16 -9.54
CA ARG A 109 -4.25 -4.83 -10.33
C ARG A 109 -3.62 -5.82 -11.27
N GLN A 110 -4.28 -6.96 -11.45
CA GLN A 110 -3.92 -7.93 -12.48
C GLN A 110 -5.00 -7.87 -13.57
N GLN A 111 -4.59 -7.83 -14.85
CA GLN A 111 -5.56 -7.84 -15.95
C GLN A 111 -6.26 -9.19 -16.06
N VAL A 112 -5.51 -10.27 -15.81
CA VAL A 112 -6.00 -11.64 -15.72
C VAL A 112 -5.23 -12.34 -14.59
N ALA A 113 -5.83 -13.38 -14.00
CA ALA A 113 -5.16 -14.16 -12.96
C ALA A 113 -3.80 -14.69 -13.46
N GLY A 114 -2.73 -14.46 -12.68
CA GLY A 114 -1.36 -14.86 -13.04
C GLY A 114 -0.62 -13.88 -13.96
N ALA A 115 -1.25 -12.80 -14.44
CA ALA A 115 -0.54 -11.69 -15.06
C ALA A 115 0.29 -10.92 -14.02
N VAL A 116 1.23 -10.11 -14.50
CA VAL A 116 2.01 -9.21 -13.63
C VAL A 116 1.12 -8.26 -12.85
N TYR A 117 1.51 -7.96 -11.61
CA TYR A 117 0.94 -6.85 -10.85
C TYR A 117 1.20 -5.53 -11.57
N LEU A 118 0.16 -4.77 -11.88
CA LEU A 118 0.22 -3.43 -12.43
C LEU A 118 -0.18 -2.41 -11.37
N LEU A 119 0.52 -1.28 -11.31
CA LEU A 119 0.15 -0.16 -10.46
C LEU A 119 -1.07 0.56 -11.06
N TRP A 120 -1.85 1.18 -10.17
CA TRP A 120 -2.78 2.23 -10.56
C TRP A 120 -2.02 3.47 -11.06
N PRO A 121 -2.67 4.36 -11.83
CA PRO A 121 -2.11 5.67 -12.13
C PRO A 121 -1.66 6.41 -10.86
N GLU A 122 -0.51 7.05 -10.90
CA GLU A 122 0.09 7.71 -9.73
C GLU A 122 0.12 9.24 -9.90
N ARG A 123 -0.03 9.97 -8.79
CA ARG A 123 0.24 11.40 -8.64
C ARG A 123 1.26 11.59 -7.53
N ASP A 124 2.35 12.27 -7.86
CA ASP A 124 3.48 12.42 -6.95
C ASP A 124 3.49 13.83 -6.32
N TYR A 125 3.66 13.86 -5.00
CA TYR A 125 3.66 15.06 -4.17
C TYR A 125 4.89 15.09 -3.27
N LEU A 126 5.42 16.29 -3.09
CA LEU A 126 6.50 16.58 -2.13
C LEU A 126 5.99 17.69 -1.21
N ILE A 127 5.89 17.43 0.09
CA ILE A 127 5.31 18.36 1.07
C ILE A 127 6.20 18.51 2.29
N SER A 128 6.13 19.65 2.98
CA SER A 128 6.61 19.72 4.36
C SER A 128 5.55 19.12 5.28
N PHE A 129 5.92 18.08 6.01
CA PHE A 129 5.02 17.45 6.98
C PHE A 129 4.81 18.35 8.21
N SER A 130 5.81 19.14 8.61
CA SER A 130 5.64 20.16 9.64
C SER A 130 4.57 21.19 9.26
N ASP A 131 4.60 21.76 8.05
CA ASP A 131 3.53 22.69 7.61
C ASP A 131 2.17 21.99 7.47
N PHE A 132 2.15 20.72 7.03
CA PHE A 132 0.92 19.93 7.03
C PHE A 132 0.33 19.80 8.44
N LEU A 133 1.17 19.55 9.45
CA LEU A 133 0.70 19.46 10.83
C LEU A 133 0.22 20.82 11.37
N ASP A 134 0.90 21.91 11.04
CA ASP A 134 0.41 23.26 11.36
C ASP A 134 -0.94 23.53 10.71
N PHE A 135 -1.15 23.06 9.48
CA PHE A 135 -2.45 23.15 8.81
C PHE A 135 -3.53 22.37 9.54
N VAL A 136 -3.33 21.07 9.86
CA VAL A 136 -4.38 20.25 10.48
C VAL A 136 -4.67 20.65 11.93
N THR A 137 -3.72 21.30 12.60
CA THR A 137 -3.89 21.79 13.97
C THR A 137 -4.38 23.23 14.06
N ALA A 138 -4.43 23.95 12.93
CA ALA A 138 -4.99 25.29 12.89
C ALA A 138 -6.47 25.28 13.27
N GLY A 139 -6.92 26.26 14.05
CA GLY A 139 -8.34 26.38 14.44
C GLY A 139 -9.31 26.60 13.27
N THR A 140 -8.79 26.90 12.08
CA THR A 140 -9.53 27.03 10.82
C THR A 140 -9.52 25.76 9.97
N SER A 141 -8.79 24.71 10.38
CA SER A 141 -8.76 23.45 9.66
C SER A 141 -10.14 22.80 9.66
N PRO A 142 -10.57 22.17 8.55
CA PRO A 142 -11.64 21.19 8.65
C PRO A 142 -11.22 20.13 9.68
N GLY A 143 -12.16 19.76 10.56
CA GLY A 143 -11.90 18.68 11.52
C GLY A 143 -11.51 17.40 10.80
N VAL A 144 -10.70 16.55 11.44
CA VAL A 144 -10.32 15.26 10.86
C VAL A 144 -11.58 14.40 10.71
N ASP A 145 -12.04 14.21 9.48
CA ASP A 145 -13.17 13.33 9.12
C ASP A 145 -12.70 12.38 8.03
N LEU A 146 -12.80 11.06 8.28
CA LEU A 146 -12.48 10.03 7.30
C LEU A 146 -13.26 10.25 5.99
N GLY A 147 -14.46 10.85 6.04
CA GLY A 147 -15.23 11.22 4.85
C GLY A 147 -14.47 12.13 3.88
N LEU A 148 -13.45 12.88 4.31
CA LEU A 148 -12.59 13.67 3.44
C LEU A 148 -11.72 12.80 2.52
N GLY A 149 -11.55 11.51 2.84
CA GLY A 149 -10.98 10.52 1.94
C GLY A 149 -11.70 10.44 0.59
N TYR A 150 -13.01 10.76 0.51
CA TYR A 150 -13.75 10.80 -0.76
C TYR A 150 -13.29 11.93 -1.70
N ALA A 151 -12.54 12.93 -1.21
CA ALA A 151 -11.92 13.93 -2.07
C ALA A 151 -10.81 13.34 -2.96
N LEU A 152 -10.26 12.18 -2.61
CA LEU A 152 -9.31 11.46 -3.45
C LEU A 152 -10.00 10.91 -4.71
N THR A 153 -9.34 11.08 -5.86
CA THR A 153 -9.79 10.49 -7.11
C THR A 153 -9.69 8.96 -7.01
N GLU A 154 -10.78 8.27 -7.34
CA GLU A 154 -10.82 6.80 -7.30
C GLU A 154 -9.83 6.16 -8.28
N GLY A 155 -9.20 5.07 -7.87
CA GLY A 155 -8.27 4.33 -8.73
C GLY A 155 -7.02 5.13 -9.10
N VAL A 156 -6.65 6.12 -8.28
CA VAL A 156 -5.41 6.90 -8.43
C VAL A 156 -4.64 6.80 -7.12
N VAL A 157 -3.36 6.49 -7.24
CA VAL A 157 -2.43 6.45 -6.11
C VAL A 157 -1.85 7.84 -5.90
N TYR A 158 -1.95 8.35 -4.68
CA TYR A 158 -1.33 9.59 -4.26
C TYR A 158 -0.07 9.24 -3.49
N ASN A 159 1.09 9.46 -4.12
CA ASN A 159 2.41 9.27 -3.55
C ASN A 159 2.88 10.58 -2.92
N VAL A 160 3.08 10.59 -1.61
CA VAL A 160 3.36 11.80 -0.84
C VAL A 160 4.65 11.56 -0.10
N THR A 161 5.67 12.35 -0.39
CA THR A 161 6.97 12.26 0.28
C THR A 161 7.20 13.55 1.08
N SER A 162 7.70 13.40 2.30
CA SER A 162 8.11 14.54 3.12
C SER A 162 9.39 15.16 2.55
N SER A 163 9.44 16.48 2.49
CA SER A 163 10.66 17.25 2.23
C SER A 163 11.45 17.56 3.51
N ASP A 164 10.86 17.26 4.69
CA ASP A 164 11.50 17.55 5.97
C ASP A 164 12.67 16.60 6.22
N GLU A 165 13.61 17.03 7.08
CA GLU A 165 14.70 16.18 7.52
C GLU A 165 14.17 15.00 8.36
N VAL A 166 14.70 13.80 8.11
CA VAL A 166 14.27 12.60 8.81
C VAL A 166 14.60 12.74 10.31
N GLY A 167 13.58 12.61 11.16
CA GLY A 167 13.74 12.76 12.60
C GLY A 167 13.62 14.18 13.14
N SER A 168 13.46 15.19 12.27
CA SER A 168 13.20 16.58 12.70
C SER A 168 11.92 16.72 13.54
N LEU A 169 10.94 15.85 13.27
CA LEU A 169 9.73 15.72 14.05
C LEU A 169 9.43 14.25 14.31
N LEU A 170 9.34 13.90 15.59
CA LEU A 170 8.96 12.57 16.07
C LEU A 170 7.66 12.67 16.86
N LEU A 171 6.70 11.81 16.51
CA LEU A 171 5.43 11.66 17.20
C LEU A 171 5.61 10.57 18.27
N ALA A 172 5.53 10.96 19.53
CA ALA A 172 5.56 10.02 20.65
C ALA A 172 4.27 9.18 20.66
N THR A 173 4.37 7.91 21.03
CA THR A 173 3.22 7.04 21.27
C THR A 173 3.02 6.82 22.77
N GLN A 174 1.97 6.06 23.13
CA GLN A 174 1.81 5.59 24.51
C GLN A 174 2.86 4.54 24.93
N GLY A 175 3.46 3.86 23.94
CA GLY A 175 4.55 2.92 24.15
C GLY A 175 5.92 3.62 24.24
N ALA A 176 6.99 2.81 24.16
CA ALA A 176 8.36 3.32 24.19
C ALA A 176 8.84 3.92 22.86
N ALA A 177 8.13 3.65 21.76
CA ALA A 177 8.52 4.07 20.42
C ALA A 177 8.06 5.50 20.08
N SER A 178 8.80 6.15 19.19
CA SER A 178 8.34 7.37 18.53
C SER A 178 8.51 7.26 17.01
N PHE A 179 7.70 7.98 16.24
CA PHE A 179 7.64 7.83 14.79
C PHE A 179 7.76 9.17 14.06
N GLY A 180 8.68 9.26 13.10
CA GLY A 180 8.78 10.36 12.15
C GLY A 180 8.13 10.01 10.81
N PHE A 181 7.34 10.94 10.25
CA PHE A 181 6.77 10.76 8.92
C PHE A 181 7.84 10.92 7.83
N ARG A 182 7.86 10.03 6.84
CA ARG A 182 8.74 10.16 5.67
C ARG A 182 7.97 10.14 4.37
N ALA A 183 7.01 9.23 4.23
CA ALA A 183 6.19 9.12 3.03
C ALA A 183 4.87 8.40 3.30
N CYS A 184 3.89 8.62 2.43
CA CYS A 184 2.63 7.88 2.36
C CYS A 184 2.23 7.63 0.91
N SER A 185 1.67 6.47 0.64
CA SER A 185 0.93 6.18 -0.59
C SER A 185 -0.52 5.92 -0.24
N MET A 186 -1.46 6.60 -0.89
CA MET A 186 -2.89 6.50 -0.62
C MET A 186 -3.64 6.06 -1.87
N LEU A 187 -4.60 5.14 -1.73
CA LEU A 187 -5.48 4.70 -2.81
C LEU A 187 -6.91 4.58 -2.31
N ARG A 188 -7.84 5.24 -3.01
CA ARG A 188 -9.29 5.05 -2.81
C ARG A 188 -9.88 4.13 -3.88
N THR A 189 -10.67 3.15 -3.46
CA THR A 189 -11.49 2.28 -4.32
C THR A 189 -12.87 2.12 -3.70
N GLY A 190 -13.92 2.67 -4.31
CA GLY A 190 -15.23 2.76 -3.67
C GLY A 190 -15.18 3.43 -2.29
N ASP A 191 -15.66 2.71 -1.27
CA ASP A 191 -15.67 3.13 0.13
C ASP A 191 -14.38 2.76 0.88
N ASP A 192 -13.41 2.12 0.23
CA ASP A 192 -12.14 1.72 0.83
C ASP A 192 -11.06 2.79 0.59
N LEU A 193 -10.33 3.15 1.64
CA LEU A 193 -9.11 3.94 1.58
C LEU A 193 -7.95 3.15 2.19
N VAL A 194 -7.00 2.79 1.35
CA VAL A 194 -5.80 2.08 1.76
C VAL A 194 -4.62 3.05 1.79
N MET A 195 -3.84 2.99 2.86
CA MET A 195 -2.62 3.77 3.01
C MET A 195 -1.42 2.87 3.31
N LEU A 196 -0.28 3.22 2.73
CA LEU A 196 1.03 2.65 3.03
C LEU A 196 1.94 3.80 3.45
N LEU A 197 2.31 3.83 4.73
CA LEU A 197 3.18 4.82 5.33
C LEU A 197 4.60 4.25 5.45
N SER A 198 5.59 5.01 5.01
CA SER A 198 7.00 4.80 5.35
C SER A 198 7.37 5.81 6.43
N VAL A 199 7.81 5.30 7.57
CA VAL A 199 8.11 6.07 8.78
C VAL A 199 9.52 5.77 9.28
N ALA A 200 10.03 6.67 10.12
CA ALA A 200 11.25 6.52 10.86
C ALA A 200 10.89 6.17 12.32
N GLU A 201 11.18 4.96 12.76
CA GLU A 201 10.92 4.49 14.12
C GLU A 201 12.15 4.77 15.01
N GLN A 202 11.93 5.44 16.14
CA GLN A 202 12.89 5.56 17.22
C GLN A 202 12.52 4.55 18.32
N LEU A 203 13.51 3.82 18.81
CA LEU A 203 13.37 2.83 19.87
C LEU A 203 14.44 3.02 20.93
N GLY A 204 14.18 2.46 22.12
CA GLY A 204 15.20 2.36 23.16
C GLY A 204 16.33 1.41 22.76
N GLU A 205 17.54 1.62 23.28
CA GLU A 205 18.70 0.76 22.98
C GLU A 205 18.45 -0.72 23.30
N SER A 206 17.71 -1.00 24.39
CA SER A 206 17.35 -2.37 24.77
C SER A 206 16.46 -3.06 23.74
N GLU A 207 15.49 -2.34 23.16
CA GLU A 207 14.58 -2.87 22.15
C GLU A 207 15.29 -3.10 20.81
N VAL A 208 16.20 -2.18 20.44
CA VAL A 208 17.05 -2.37 19.26
C VAL A 208 17.88 -3.63 19.42
N LYS A 209 18.54 -3.79 20.57
CA LYS A 209 19.34 -4.97 20.86
C LYS A 209 18.52 -6.26 20.84
N GLU A 210 17.33 -6.27 21.43
CA GLU A 210 16.43 -7.43 21.38
C GLU A 210 16.09 -7.82 19.93
N ARG A 211 15.86 -6.83 19.07
CA ARG A 211 15.62 -7.11 17.64
C ARG A 211 16.85 -7.64 16.94
N GLU A 212 18.03 -7.10 17.24
CA GLU A 212 19.31 -7.61 16.72
C GLU A 212 19.56 -9.05 17.16
N ASP A 213 19.28 -9.39 18.42
CA ASP A 213 19.42 -10.73 18.98
C ASP A 213 18.44 -11.74 18.34
N ARG A 214 17.30 -11.27 17.80
CA ARG A 214 16.33 -12.09 17.05
C ARG A 214 16.73 -12.31 15.57
N LEU A 215 17.78 -11.64 15.08
CA LEU A 215 18.27 -11.86 13.72
C LEU A 215 18.83 -13.27 13.56
N GLY A 216 18.57 -13.91 12.42
CA GLY A 216 19.08 -15.24 12.12
C GLY A 216 18.38 -16.39 12.86
N VAL A 217 17.45 -16.12 13.77
CA VAL A 217 16.62 -17.16 14.39
C VAL A 217 15.82 -17.89 13.31
N GLU A 218 15.98 -19.22 13.25
CA GLU A 218 15.20 -20.08 12.36
C GLU A 218 13.72 -19.99 12.73
N VAL A 219 12.89 -19.78 11.72
CA VAL A 219 11.44 -19.67 11.87
C VAL A 219 10.83 -20.88 11.19
N GLU A 220 9.81 -21.44 11.80
CA GLU A 220 9.02 -22.50 11.17
C GLU A 220 8.33 -21.95 9.93
N VAL A 221 8.56 -22.59 8.78
CA VAL A 221 8.06 -22.13 7.49
C VAL A 221 7.02 -23.11 6.97
N SER A 222 5.83 -22.59 6.64
CA SER A 222 4.80 -23.38 5.97
C SER A 222 5.31 -23.97 4.64
N PRO A 223 4.89 -25.16 4.22
CA PRO A 223 5.31 -25.77 2.95
C PRO A 223 5.22 -24.83 1.74
N ASP A 224 4.15 -24.03 1.66
CA ASP A 224 3.90 -23.06 0.59
C ASP A 224 4.92 -21.91 0.51
N LYS A 225 5.81 -21.77 1.50
CA LYS A 225 6.84 -20.73 1.58
C LYS A 225 8.26 -21.28 1.58
N LEU A 226 8.44 -22.60 1.46
CA LEU A 226 9.74 -23.24 1.57
C LEU A 226 10.75 -22.70 0.54
N ALA A 227 10.33 -22.54 -0.72
CA ALA A 227 11.18 -22.00 -1.78
C ALA A 227 11.67 -20.56 -1.47
N LEU A 228 10.86 -19.73 -0.81
CA LEU A 228 11.26 -18.38 -0.42
C LEU A 228 12.31 -18.41 0.70
N PHE A 229 12.14 -19.34 1.64
CA PHE A 229 13.08 -19.54 2.73
C PHE A 229 14.43 -20.07 2.23
N GLU A 230 14.43 -21.00 1.27
CA GLU A 230 15.66 -21.49 0.64
C GLU A 230 16.42 -20.38 -0.07
N ASN A 231 15.74 -19.56 -0.87
CA ASN A 231 16.35 -18.39 -1.51
C ASN A 231 16.94 -17.40 -0.49
N SER A 232 16.25 -17.18 0.64
CA SER A 232 16.76 -16.33 1.72
C SER A 232 18.03 -16.92 2.35
N ARG A 233 18.07 -18.24 2.56
CA ARG A 233 19.25 -18.94 3.07
C ARG A 233 20.44 -18.83 2.11
N GLU A 234 20.21 -19.00 0.81
CA GLU A 234 21.25 -18.82 -0.22
C GLU A 234 21.78 -17.37 -0.24
N ALA A 235 20.88 -16.39 -0.18
CA ALA A 235 21.26 -14.98 -0.10
C ALA A 235 22.13 -14.67 1.13
N ARG A 236 21.84 -15.28 2.30
CA ARG A 236 22.71 -15.13 3.48
C ARG A 236 24.08 -15.76 3.30
N GLN A 237 24.19 -16.85 2.54
CA GLN A 237 25.48 -17.47 2.22
C GLN A 237 26.30 -16.58 1.28
N GLU A 238 25.66 -15.94 0.30
CA GLU A 238 26.32 -15.08 -0.68
C GLU A 238 26.70 -13.70 -0.10
N PHE A 239 25.78 -13.06 0.63
CA PHE A 239 25.90 -11.66 1.04
C PHE A 239 26.21 -11.46 2.54
N GLY A 240 26.22 -12.55 3.33
CA GLY A 240 26.46 -12.51 4.77
C GLY A 240 25.17 -12.42 5.61
N PRO A 241 25.30 -12.33 6.94
CA PRO A 241 24.16 -12.31 7.84
C PRO A 241 23.31 -11.04 7.67
N SER A 242 22.00 -11.22 7.84
CA SER A 242 21.02 -10.12 7.88
C SER A 242 21.37 -9.14 9.00
N ARG A 243 21.17 -7.86 8.75
CA ARG A 243 21.35 -6.79 9.73
C ARG A 243 20.23 -5.78 9.62
N ILE A 244 19.87 -5.19 10.75
CA ILE A 244 18.97 -4.04 10.77
C ILE A 244 19.72 -2.85 10.16
N VAL A 245 19.12 -2.21 9.15
CA VAL A 245 19.70 -1.06 8.46
C VAL A 245 19.02 0.20 8.95
N ARG A 246 19.79 1.11 9.55
CA ARG A 246 19.31 2.44 9.95
C ARG A 246 19.13 3.33 8.73
N ILE A 247 18.28 4.34 8.85
CA ILE A 247 18.12 5.34 7.80
C ILE A 247 19.39 6.18 7.72
N ASP A 248 19.95 6.30 6.51
CA ASP A 248 21.19 7.02 6.25
C ASP A 248 21.23 8.40 6.94
N GLY A 249 22.29 8.64 7.71
CA GLY A 249 22.51 9.89 8.43
C GLY A 249 21.74 10.02 9.76
N THR A 250 21.03 8.98 10.21
CA THR A 250 20.24 9.01 11.45
C THR A 250 20.40 7.72 12.26
N ASP A 251 19.98 7.75 13.52
CA ASP A 251 19.83 6.55 14.35
C ASP A 251 18.45 5.89 14.23
N LEU A 252 17.62 6.32 13.29
CA LEU A 252 16.23 5.87 13.17
C LEU A 252 16.13 4.62 12.30
N LEU A 253 15.14 3.77 12.61
CA LEU A 253 14.87 2.54 11.88
C LEU A 253 13.79 2.76 10.80
N PRO A 254 13.95 2.22 9.59
CA PRO A 254 12.91 2.24 8.59
C PRO A 254 11.79 1.27 8.99
N THR A 255 10.58 1.80 9.15
CA THR A 255 9.39 1.01 9.49
C THR A 255 8.27 1.36 8.51
N ILE A 256 7.44 0.37 8.20
CA ILE A 256 6.33 0.53 7.25
C ILE A 256 5.04 0.22 7.98
N ALA A 257 4.05 1.10 7.86
CA ALA A 257 2.71 0.87 8.39
C ALA A 257 1.73 0.81 7.22
N MET A 258 0.82 -0.14 7.24
CA MET A 258 -0.28 -0.23 6.29
C MET A 258 -1.60 -0.18 7.04
N VAL A 259 -2.56 0.59 6.54
CA VAL A 259 -3.88 0.69 7.14
C VAL A 259 -4.96 0.74 6.07
N ARG A 260 -6.08 0.08 6.35
CA ARG A 260 -7.30 0.15 5.55
C ARG A 260 -8.39 0.84 6.36
N PHE A 261 -8.97 1.87 5.78
CA PHE A 261 -10.15 2.54 6.30
C PHE A 261 -11.37 2.21 5.45
N ASN A 262 -12.51 1.99 6.10
CA ASN A 262 -13.81 2.05 5.47
C ASN A 262 -14.39 3.46 5.65
N LEU A 263 -14.42 4.23 4.57
CA LEU A 263 -14.84 5.64 4.57
C LEU A 263 -16.33 5.80 4.91
N LYS A 264 -17.16 4.83 4.50
CA LYS A 264 -18.60 4.86 4.75
C LYS A 264 -18.93 4.53 6.21
N LYS A 265 -18.32 3.48 6.76
CA LYS A 265 -18.47 3.09 8.18
C LYS A 265 -17.66 3.98 9.13
N ARG A 266 -16.73 4.79 8.59
CA ARG A 266 -15.77 5.60 9.35
C ARG A 266 -14.93 4.74 10.30
N ALA A 267 -14.47 3.60 9.78
CA ALA A 267 -13.83 2.53 10.54
C ALA A 267 -12.40 2.27 10.08
N VAL A 268 -11.55 1.80 10.98
CA VAL A 268 -10.32 1.07 10.62
C VAL A 268 -10.70 -0.40 10.43
N GLU A 269 -10.43 -0.98 9.26
CA GLU A 269 -10.74 -2.38 8.97
C GLU A 269 -9.52 -3.30 9.08
N GLY A 270 -8.31 -2.74 9.10
CA GLY A 270 -7.11 -3.54 9.28
C GLY A 270 -5.85 -2.68 9.32
N ARG A 271 -4.89 -3.14 10.11
CA ARG A 271 -3.59 -2.54 10.37
C ARG A 271 -2.51 -3.60 10.19
N CYS A 272 -1.39 -3.19 9.61
CA CYS A 272 -0.15 -3.94 9.63
C CYS A 272 1.01 -3.00 9.98
N LEU A 273 1.88 -3.41 10.90
CA LEU A 273 3.17 -2.77 11.14
C LEU A 273 4.28 -3.73 10.71
N LEU A 274 5.18 -3.27 9.87
CA LEU A 274 6.28 -4.04 9.29
C LEU A 274 7.60 -3.39 9.67
N ARG A 275 8.37 -4.09 10.51
CA ARG A 275 9.68 -3.66 10.99
C ARG A 275 10.76 -4.44 10.26
N ASP A 276 11.62 -3.73 9.56
CA ASP A 276 12.65 -4.36 8.73
C ASP A 276 13.72 -5.05 9.59
N GLN A 277 13.95 -6.34 9.33
CA GLN A 277 15.01 -7.15 9.93
C GLN A 277 16.15 -7.48 8.93
N GLY A 278 16.14 -6.84 7.76
CA GLY A 278 17.11 -7.01 6.69
C GLY A 278 16.68 -8.05 5.64
N ASP A 279 16.34 -9.27 6.07
CA ASP A 279 15.90 -10.36 5.16
C ASP A 279 14.40 -10.69 5.27
N ARG A 280 13.73 -10.14 6.27
CA ARG A 280 12.30 -10.31 6.52
C ARG A 280 11.74 -9.10 7.25
N PHE A 281 10.42 -9.02 7.33
CA PHE A 281 9.74 -8.09 8.21
C PHE A 281 9.22 -8.82 9.44
N ASP A 282 9.48 -8.26 10.62
CA ASP A 282 8.67 -8.56 11.80
C ASP A 282 7.33 -7.85 11.63
N THR A 283 6.26 -8.63 11.55
CA THR A 283 4.94 -8.14 11.13
C THR A 283 3.95 -8.26 12.27
N LEU A 284 3.39 -7.13 12.70
CA LEU A 284 2.22 -7.08 13.57
C LEU A 284 0.97 -6.81 12.73
N THR A 285 -0.14 -7.48 13.04
CA THR A 285 -1.42 -7.25 12.35
C THR A 285 -2.62 -7.57 13.25
N ASP A 286 -3.75 -6.92 12.96
CA ASP A 286 -5.08 -7.25 13.49
C ASP A 286 -6.00 -7.88 12.43
N ILE A 287 -5.45 -8.31 11.28
CA ILE A 287 -6.21 -9.01 10.23
C ILE A 287 -6.15 -10.51 10.48
N PHE A 288 -7.15 -11.04 11.17
CA PHE A 288 -7.20 -12.44 11.57
C PHE A 288 -7.17 -13.42 10.38
N GLU A 289 -7.85 -13.11 9.27
CA GLU A 289 -7.92 -13.95 8.07
C GLU A 289 -6.58 -14.06 7.32
N ALA A 290 -5.60 -13.25 7.70
CA ALA A 290 -4.24 -13.38 7.21
C ALA A 290 -3.45 -14.47 7.97
N LEU A 291 -3.91 -14.86 9.16
CA LEU A 291 -3.26 -15.83 10.05
C LEU A 291 -3.93 -17.21 10.04
N SER A 292 -5.22 -17.28 9.69
CA SER A 292 -6.08 -18.47 9.80
C SER A 292 -5.66 -19.69 8.97
N GLY A 293 -4.60 -19.60 8.16
CA GLY A 293 -4.02 -20.72 7.40
C GLY A 293 -2.61 -21.13 7.81
N MET A 294 -1.96 -20.41 8.74
CA MET A 294 -0.56 -20.68 9.13
C MET A 294 -0.45 -21.46 10.44
N VAL A 295 -1.38 -21.23 11.38
CA VAL A 295 -1.40 -21.82 12.72
C VAL A 295 -2.87 -21.96 13.13
N PRO A 296 -3.29 -22.96 13.93
CA PRO A 296 -4.61 -22.99 14.56
C PRO A 296 -4.71 -21.89 15.63
N VAL A 297 -4.64 -20.63 15.20
CA VAL A 297 -4.84 -19.44 16.03
C VAL A 297 -6.31 -19.09 15.92
N GLU A 298 -6.98 -18.98 17.07
CA GLU A 298 -8.32 -18.41 17.17
C GLU A 298 -8.22 -16.89 17.31
N GLU A 299 -9.26 -16.16 16.91
CA GLU A 299 -9.28 -14.70 17.05
C GLU A 299 -9.20 -14.26 18.51
N THR A 300 -9.57 -15.13 19.44
CA THR A 300 -9.44 -14.90 20.89
C THR A 300 -8.14 -15.42 21.48
N SER A 301 -7.18 -15.88 20.68
CA SER A 301 -5.93 -16.41 21.20
C SER A 301 -5.09 -15.30 21.85
N PRO A 302 -4.36 -15.61 22.95
CA PRO A 302 -3.47 -14.64 23.59
C PRO A 302 -2.42 -14.05 22.63
N GLU A 303 -1.93 -14.84 21.68
CA GLU A 303 -0.94 -14.41 20.68
C GLU A 303 -1.50 -13.36 19.74
N PHE A 304 -2.71 -13.57 19.20
CA PHE A 304 -3.36 -12.59 18.33
C PHE A 304 -3.73 -11.32 19.09
N MET A 305 -4.33 -11.45 20.26
CA MET A 305 -4.67 -10.31 21.11
C MET A 305 -3.43 -9.52 21.56
N GLY A 306 -2.29 -10.21 21.76
CA GLY A 306 -1.00 -9.57 22.02
C GLY A 306 -0.52 -8.72 20.83
N MET A 307 -0.68 -9.21 19.59
CA MET A 307 -0.37 -8.40 18.39
C MET A 307 -1.28 -7.17 18.27
N VAL A 308 -2.57 -7.31 18.55
CA VAL A 308 -3.52 -6.18 18.57
C VAL A 308 -3.11 -5.15 19.62
N ALA A 309 -2.79 -5.59 20.84
CA ALA A 309 -2.34 -4.70 21.91
C ALA A 309 -1.06 -3.93 21.54
N MET A 310 -0.06 -4.60 20.93
CA MET A 310 1.15 -3.93 20.45
C MET A 310 0.88 -2.93 19.32
N LEU A 311 -0.12 -3.18 18.47
CA LEU A 311 -0.56 -2.19 17.48
C LEU A 311 -1.22 -0.98 18.16
N ASP A 312 -1.97 -1.18 19.25
CA ASP A 312 -2.60 -0.09 20.00
C ASP A 312 -1.58 0.81 20.71
N GLU A 313 -0.43 0.26 21.13
CA GLU A 313 0.71 1.04 21.63
C GLU A 313 1.37 1.93 20.57
N CYS A 314 1.09 1.68 19.29
CA CYS A 314 1.56 2.47 18.14
C CYS A 314 0.51 3.50 17.67
N ASP A 315 -0.35 3.99 18.57
CA ASP A 315 -1.47 4.89 18.31
C ASP A 315 -1.14 6.09 17.41
N ALA A 316 0.00 6.74 17.62
CA ALA A 316 0.40 7.90 16.84
C ALA A 316 0.48 7.62 15.32
N LEU A 317 0.84 6.39 14.91
CA LEU A 317 0.85 6.01 13.49
C LEU A 317 -0.54 6.02 12.88
N TRP A 318 -1.51 5.49 13.62
CA TRP A 318 -2.89 5.37 13.16
C TRP A 318 -3.57 6.74 13.16
N GLU A 319 -3.29 7.57 14.15
CA GLU A 319 -3.77 8.95 14.19
C GLU A 319 -3.13 9.82 13.09
N MET A 320 -1.84 9.62 12.81
CA MET A 320 -1.21 10.24 11.65
C MET A 320 -1.87 9.79 10.34
N ALA A 321 -2.17 8.51 10.18
CA ALA A 321 -2.87 8.02 8.99
C ALA A 321 -4.28 8.63 8.86
N LYS A 322 -5.02 8.80 9.96
CA LYS A 322 -6.30 9.50 9.96
C LYS A 322 -6.13 10.98 9.59
N ALA A 323 -5.14 11.67 10.15
CA ALA A 323 -4.84 13.05 9.80
C ALA A 323 -4.53 13.21 8.30
N LEU A 324 -3.79 12.28 7.70
CA LEU A 324 -3.47 12.29 6.26
C LEU A 324 -4.70 12.24 5.34
N THR A 325 -5.91 11.91 5.83
CA THR A 325 -7.15 12.08 5.06
C THR A 325 -7.45 13.55 4.72
N LEU A 326 -6.88 14.51 5.46
CA LEU A 326 -6.95 15.95 5.19
C LEU A 326 -6.01 16.42 4.09
N LEU A 327 -5.14 15.54 3.57
CA LEU A 327 -4.14 15.93 2.60
C LEU A 327 -4.71 16.60 1.33
N PRO A 328 -5.84 16.16 0.74
CA PRO A 328 -6.44 16.87 -0.38
C PRO A 328 -6.80 18.33 -0.02
N ALA A 329 -7.41 18.54 1.15
CA ALA A 329 -7.77 19.88 1.62
C ALA A 329 -6.53 20.75 1.87
N TYR A 330 -5.46 20.16 2.41
CA TYR A 330 -4.17 20.81 2.57
C TYR A 330 -3.58 21.28 1.22
N LEU A 331 -3.55 20.38 0.23
CA LEU A 331 -3.00 20.68 -1.09
C LEU A 331 -3.81 21.78 -1.80
N ASP A 332 -5.14 21.78 -1.64
CA ASP A 332 -6.01 22.83 -2.18
C ASP A 332 -5.77 24.17 -1.48
N ALA A 333 -5.60 24.17 -0.14
CA ALA A 333 -5.30 25.38 0.62
C ALA A 333 -3.92 25.97 0.30
N ARG A 334 -2.99 25.16 -0.21
CA ARG A 334 -1.63 25.56 -0.60
C ARG A 334 -1.44 25.70 -2.11
N ILE A 335 -2.52 25.67 -2.90
CA ILE A 335 -2.46 25.63 -4.38
C ILE A 335 -1.61 26.76 -5.00
N THR A 336 -1.58 27.93 -4.38
CA THR A 336 -0.80 29.09 -4.85
C THR A 336 0.71 28.93 -4.68
N VAL A 337 1.14 28.04 -3.78
CA VAL A 337 2.55 27.76 -3.46
C VAL A 337 3.03 26.47 -4.15
N VAL A 338 2.12 25.67 -4.70
CA VAL A 338 2.46 24.42 -5.40
C VAL A 338 3.27 24.71 -6.66
N LYS A 339 4.53 24.28 -6.67
CA LYS A 339 5.40 24.28 -7.85
C LYS A 339 5.36 22.91 -8.50
N ARG A 340 5.23 22.86 -9.83
CA ARG A 340 5.31 21.61 -10.60
C ARG A 340 6.75 21.38 -11.04
N GLU A 341 7.34 20.29 -10.57
CA GLU A 341 8.69 19.87 -10.91
C GLU A 341 8.62 18.69 -11.87
N LYS A 342 9.35 18.75 -12.98
CA LYS A 342 9.45 17.65 -13.94
C LYS A 342 10.71 16.85 -13.65
N ARG A 343 10.55 15.59 -13.24
CA ARG A 343 11.67 14.70 -12.93
C ARG A 343 11.79 13.61 -13.99
N GLU A 344 13.01 13.39 -14.45
CA GLU A 344 13.32 12.30 -15.39
C GLU A 344 13.37 10.96 -14.65
N THR A 345 12.65 9.97 -15.19
CA THR A 345 12.56 8.62 -14.62
C THR A 345 13.74 7.75 -15.05
N LYS A 346 13.86 6.54 -14.49
CA LYS A 346 14.88 5.58 -14.95
C LYS A 346 14.64 5.20 -16.42
N VAL A 347 13.38 5.15 -16.90
CA VAL A 347 13.06 4.96 -18.33
C VAL A 347 13.58 6.12 -19.20
N GLY A 348 13.46 7.36 -18.73
CA GLY A 348 13.96 8.54 -19.46
C GLY A 348 15.47 8.47 -19.72
N LYS A 349 16.21 7.86 -18.79
CA LYS A 349 17.67 7.68 -18.85
C LYS A 349 18.13 6.48 -19.69
N LEU A 350 17.22 5.64 -20.19
CA LEU A 350 17.58 4.44 -20.95
C LEU A 350 18.09 4.79 -22.36
N PRO A 351 19.02 3.99 -22.92
CA PRO A 351 19.46 4.17 -24.28
C PRO A 351 18.30 3.95 -25.29
N PRO A 352 18.31 4.60 -26.46
CA PRO A 352 17.24 4.48 -27.46
C PRO A 352 16.95 3.05 -27.91
N SER A 353 17.94 2.15 -27.89
CA SER A 353 17.77 0.73 -28.21
C SER A 353 16.81 0.03 -27.24
N LYS A 354 16.95 0.30 -25.93
CA LYS A 354 16.08 -0.27 -24.88
C LYS A 354 14.68 0.31 -24.92
N ILE A 355 14.55 1.59 -25.25
CA ILE A 355 13.23 2.21 -25.47
C ILE A 355 12.50 1.57 -26.66
N ARG A 356 13.21 1.35 -27.78
CA ARG A 356 12.65 0.65 -28.96
C ARG A 356 12.29 -0.80 -28.65
N GLU A 357 13.05 -1.47 -27.78
CA GLU A 357 12.73 -2.82 -27.31
C GLU A 357 11.36 -2.83 -26.59
N MET A 358 11.14 -1.93 -25.64
CA MET A 358 9.84 -1.80 -24.95
C MET A 358 8.68 -1.51 -25.91
N GLU A 359 8.91 -0.67 -26.93
CA GLU A 359 7.91 -0.38 -27.97
C GLU A 359 7.56 -1.60 -28.80
N LYS A 360 8.57 -2.40 -29.21
CA LYS A 360 8.38 -3.67 -29.91
C LYS A 360 7.62 -4.68 -29.05
N SER A 361 7.88 -4.71 -27.75
CA SER A 361 7.16 -5.55 -26.79
C SER A 361 5.73 -5.08 -26.50
N LYS A 362 5.26 -4.01 -27.16
CA LYS A 362 3.91 -3.44 -27.01
C LYS A 362 3.61 -3.03 -25.55
N VAL A 363 4.62 -2.52 -24.84
CA VAL A 363 4.44 -1.99 -23.48
C VAL A 363 3.55 -0.73 -23.53
N PRO A 364 2.47 -0.66 -22.74
CA PRO A 364 1.58 0.51 -22.70
C PRO A 364 2.32 1.79 -22.37
N GLN A 365 1.89 2.92 -22.94
CA GLN A 365 2.60 4.21 -22.79
C GLN A 365 2.63 4.69 -21.34
N GLU A 366 1.54 4.47 -20.61
CA GLU A 366 1.37 4.78 -19.20
C GLU A 366 2.35 4.01 -18.29
N GLN A 367 2.93 2.91 -18.77
CA GLN A 367 3.90 2.09 -18.02
C GLN A 367 5.36 2.39 -18.35
N ARG A 368 5.62 3.26 -19.33
CA ARG A 368 6.98 3.63 -19.79
C ARG A 368 7.19 5.14 -19.78
N LEU A 369 6.72 5.78 -18.71
CA LEU A 369 6.79 7.23 -18.54
C LEU A 369 8.25 7.66 -18.40
N ARG A 370 8.72 8.52 -19.31
CA ARG A 370 10.08 9.08 -19.28
C ARG A 370 10.24 10.21 -18.26
N TYR A 371 9.13 10.87 -17.93
CA TYR A 371 9.10 11.98 -16.99
C TYR A 371 7.89 11.83 -16.08
N ARG A 372 8.07 12.21 -14.82
CA ARG A 372 7.00 12.38 -13.83
C ARG A 372 6.89 13.86 -13.46
N THR A 373 5.68 14.29 -13.15
CA THR A 373 5.42 15.62 -12.63
C THR A 373 5.15 15.50 -11.15
N ILE A 374 5.97 16.17 -10.34
CA ILE A 374 5.87 16.21 -8.89
C ILE A 374 5.24 17.55 -8.53
N SER A 375 4.18 17.52 -7.71
CA SER A 375 3.59 18.73 -7.15
C SER A 375 4.25 19.01 -5.80
N ALA A 376 5.17 19.98 -5.77
CA ALA A 376 5.95 20.32 -4.60
C ALA A 376 5.37 21.54 -3.87
N VAL A 377 5.01 21.37 -2.60
CA VAL A 377 4.66 22.47 -1.69
C VAL A 377 5.94 22.87 -0.97
N ARG A 378 6.58 23.94 -1.43
CA ARG A 378 7.80 24.49 -0.81
C ARG A 378 7.43 25.76 -0.06
N ILE A 379 7.27 25.63 1.24
CA ILE A 379 7.08 26.79 2.11
C ILE A 379 8.43 27.10 2.73
N GLU A 380 8.97 28.25 2.35
CA GLU A 380 10.17 28.79 2.97
C GLU A 380 9.73 29.36 4.33
N HIS A 381 9.83 28.53 5.38
CA HIS A 381 9.79 29.08 6.72
C HIS A 381 11.07 29.91 6.89
N PRO A 382 10.98 31.21 7.24
CA PRO A 382 12.17 31.93 7.69
C PRO A 382 12.76 31.10 8.84
N SER A 383 14.06 30.86 8.81
CA SER A 383 14.80 30.03 9.76
C SER A 383 14.81 30.66 11.16
N SER A 384 13.65 30.89 11.75
CA SER A 384 13.53 31.10 13.18
C SER A 384 13.60 29.72 13.81
N GLU A 385 14.61 29.50 14.63
CA GLU A 385 14.79 28.36 15.54
C GLU A 385 13.59 28.23 16.49
N ALA A 386 12.43 27.85 15.96
CA ALA A 386 11.33 27.39 16.78
C ALA A 386 11.66 25.95 17.17
N VAL A 387 12.32 25.79 18.32
CA VAL A 387 12.37 24.49 19.00
C VAL A 387 10.93 24.11 19.31
N ILE A 388 10.30 23.34 18.42
CA ILE A 388 8.95 22.80 18.61
C ILE A 388 9.09 21.71 19.70
N SER A 389 8.97 22.12 20.96
CA SER A 389 8.91 21.21 22.10
C SER A 389 7.52 21.30 22.74
N GLY A 390 6.88 20.15 22.94
CA GLY A 390 5.70 20.04 23.83
C GLY A 390 4.33 20.34 23.21
N ARG A 391 4.12 20.20 21.89
CA ARG A 391 2.76 20.24 21.33
C ARG A 391 2.07 18.89 21.50
N SER A 392 0.91 18.89 22.16
CA SER A 392 0.00 17.73 22.16
C SER A 392 -1.06 17.92 21.09
N PHE A 393 -1.24 16.90 20.25
CA PHE A 393 -2.33 16.83 19.30
C PHE A 393 -3.28 15.73 19.75
N THR A 394 -4.51 16.11 20.09
CA THR A 394 -5.58 15.16 20.34
C THR A 394 -6.45 15.13 19.08
N PRO A 395 -6.31 14.10 18.22
CA PRO A 395 -7.19 13.94 17.09
C PRO A 395 -8.64 13.78 17.58
N PRO A 396 -9.65 14.12 16.75
CA PRO A 396 -11.04 13.82 17.06
C PRO A 396 -11.19 12.35 17.45
N ARG A 397 -11.93 12.05 18.53
CA ARG A 397 -12.15 10.67 18.98
C ARG A 397 -12.92 9.90 17.92
N PHE A 398 -12.21 9.15 17.09
CA PHE A 398 -12.81 8.17 16.21
C PHE A 398 -13.31 7.02 17.08
N GLN A 399 -14.59 6.68 16.95
CA GLN A 399 -15.06 5.41 17.45
C GLN A 399 -14.44 4.35 16.54
N ILE A 400 -13.55 3.52 17.07
CA ILE A 400 -13.37 2.19 16.50
C ILE A 400 -14.76 1.59 16.58
N PRO A 401 -15.44 1.26 15.47
CA PRO A 401 -16.74 0.64 15.57
C PRO A 401 -16.53 -0.70 16.26
N VAL A 402 -16.88 -0.74 17.54
CA VAL A 402 -17.18 -1.98 18.25
C VAL A 402 -18.61 -2.34 17.88
N ASP A 403 -18.89 -2.42 16.57
CA ASP A 403 -20.04 -3.20 16.14
C ASP A 403 -19.65 -4.65 16.46
N GLY A 404 -20.56 -5.39 17.11
CA GLY A 404 -20.31 -6.79 17.55
C GLY A 404 -19.60 -7.64 16.49
N PHE A 405 -18.93 -8.71 16.91
CA PHE A 405 -18.13 -9.54 16.02
C PHE A 405 -18.73 -10.93 15.91
N TRP A 406 -18.75 -11.47 14.68
CA TRP A 406 -19.19 -12.84 14.45
C TRP A 406 -18.31 -13.83 15.21
N ARG A 407 -18.85 -14.42 16.27
CA ARG A 407 -18.33 -15.60 16.95
C ARG A 407 -18.83 -16.87 16.29
N MET A 408 -17.90 -17.73 15.89
CA MET A 408 -18.24 -19.10 15.48
C MET A 408 -18.74 -19.88 16.71
N LEU A 409 -19.83 -20.62 16.54
CA LEU A 409 -20.35 -21.50 17.58
C LEU A 409 -19.62 -22.84 17.55
N THR A 410 -19.50 -23.49 18.72
CA THR A 410 -18.76 -24.76 18.87
C THR A 410 -19.27 -25.87 17.94
N SER A 411 -20.57 -25.86 17.62
CA SER A 411 -21.16 -26.77 16.65
C SER A 411 -21.60 -26.00 15.39
N PRO A 412 -21.23 -26.47 14.17
CA PRO A 412 -21.69 -25.89 12.91
C PRO A 412 -23.21 -25.86 12.76
N ASP A 413 -23.92 -26.73 13.47
CA ASP A 413 -25.38 -26.82 13.43
C ASP A 413 -26.11 -25.95 14.46
N GLN A 414 -25.35 -25.28 15.33
CA GLN A 414 -25.93 -24.42 16.36
C GLN A 414 -26.41 -23.09 15.75
N LEU A 415 -27.60 -22.63 16.15
CA LEU A 415 -28.15 -21.34 15.73
C LEU A 415 -27.67 -20.23 16.68
N GLY A 416 -26.89 -19.29 16.16
CA GLY A 416 -26.58 -18.01 16.78
C GLY A 416 -27.51 -16.91 16.29
N LYS A 417 -27.17 -15.65 16.55
CA LYS A 417 -27.96 -14.49 16.12
C LYS A 417 -27.12 -13.54 15.27
N ASP A 418 -27.68 -12.85 14.29
CA ASP A 418 -27.00 -11.75 13.59
C ASP A 418 -27.07 -10.43 14.37
N ALA A 419 -26.53 -9.36 13.77
CA ALA A 419 -26.52 -8.02 14.35
C ALA A 419 -27.93 -7.48 14.64
N GLU A 420 -28.91 -7.97 13.90
CA GLU A 420 -30.33 -7.64 14.00
C GLU A 420 -31.11 -8.62 14.88
N GLY A 421 -30.43 -9.61 15.48
CA GLY A 421 -31.00 -10.62 16.37
C GLY A 421 -31.67 -11.81 15.68
N LEU A 422 -31.56 -11.94 14.36
CA LEU A 422 -32.13 -13.02 13.55
C LEU A 422 -31.25 -14.27 13.62
N PRO A 423 -31.86 -15.48 13.61
CA PRO A 423 -31.10 -16.71 13.76
C PRO A 423 -30.20 -17.02 12.56
N VAL A 424 -28.93 -17.36 12.83
CA VAL A 424 -27.92 -17.74 11.82
C VAL A 424 -27.19 -19.01 12.25
N GLN A 425 -27.00 -19.96 11.33
CA GLN A 425 -26.37 -21.25 11.64
C GLN A 425 -24.84 -21.14 11.69
N GLY A 426 -24.24 -21.77 12.72
CA GLY A 426 -22.80 -21.91 12.91
C GLY A 426 -22.08 -20.68 13.48
N ARG A 427 -22.78 -19.55 13.70
CA ARG A 427 -22.18 -18.30 14.20
C ARG A 427 -23.19 -17.37 14.85
N THR A 428 -22.73 -16.51 15.76
CA THR A 428 -23.48 -15.41 16.37
C THR A 428 -22.69 -14.11 16.29
N TRP A 429 -23.33 -12.98 15.98
CA TRP A 429 -22.78 -11.64 16.03
C TRP A 429 -22.57 -11.18 17.48
#